data_AF-A0A2V8C013-F1
#
_entry.id   AF-A0A2V8C013-F1
#
_cell.length_a   1.000
_cell.length_b   1.000
_cell.length_c   1.000
_cell.angle_alpha   90.00
_cell.angle_beta   90.00
_cell.angle_gamma   90.00
#
_symmetry.space_group_name_H-M   'P 1'
#
loop_
_entity.id
_entity.type
_entity.pdbx_description
1 polymer ?
#
loop_
_entity_poly.entity_id
_entity_poly.type
_entity_poly.pdbx_seq_one_letter_code
_entity_poly.pdbx_strand_id
1 'polypeptide(L)'
;MYGPPLHRRRTMTSELPLSQVLLQRIEHDYEEQPGLRLTPPQVRRLWHLDGPTCCTVLTTLVDAGVLQRTQDGRFMRRQPAA
;
A
#
# COMPACT_ATOMS: atom_id res chain seq x y z
N MET A 1 -4.72 -40.89 -25.33
CA MET A 1 -3.76 -40.96 -24.19
C MET A 1 -2.57 -40.10 -24.58
N TYR A 2 -2.28 -38.92 -24.04
CA TYR A 2 -2.56 -38.31 -22.74
C TYR A 2 -3.00 -36.85 -22.96
N GLY A 3 -4.05 -36.41 -22.27
CA GLY A 3 -4.36 -34.98 -22.15
C GLY A 3 -3.42 -34.32 -21.14
N PRO A 4 -3.03 -33.05 -21.31
CA PRO A 4 -2.24 -32.35 -20.31
C PRO A 4 -3.04 -32.24 -19.01
N PRO A 5 -2.37 -32.30 -17.85
CA PRO A 5 -3.04 -32.29 -16.55
C PRO A 5 -3.70 -30.93 -16.33
N LEU A 6 -4.97 -30.96 -15.93
CA LEU A 6 -5.67 -29.83 -15.35
C LEU A 6 -4.92 -29.43 -14.07
N HIS A 7 -4.00 -28.49 -14.18
CA HIS A 7 -3.44 -27.80 -13.05
C HIS A 7 -4.61 -27.11 -12.33
N ARG A 8 -5.02 -27.76 -11.24
CA ARG A 8 -5.86 -27.28 -10.15
C ARG A 8 -5.91 -25.77 -10.13
N ARG A 9 -7.13 -25.25 -10.26
CA ARG A 9 -7.56 -23.90 -9.91
C ARG A 9 -6.63 -23.27 -8.86
N ARG A 10 -5.68 -22.47 -9.34
CA ARG A 10 -5.08 -21.44 -8.51
C ARG A 10 -6.18 -20.42 -8.32
N THR A 11 -6.58 -20.22 -7.07
CA THR A 11 -7.32 -19.06 -6.62
C THR A 11 -6.70 -17.80 -7.22
N MET A 12 -7.29 -17.26 -8.28
CA MET A 12 -6.85 -16.01 -8.89
C MET A 12 -7.86 -14.92 -8.60
N THR A 13 -8.07 -14.67 -7.31
CA THR A 13 -8.52 -13.37 -6.83
C THR A 13 -7.25 -12.59 -6.43
N SER A 14 -6.36 -12.33 -7.39
CA SER A 14 -5.17 -11.50 -7.13
C SER A 14 -4.65 -10.87 -8.43
N GLU A 15 -5.55 -10.28 -9.20
CA GLU A 15 -5.22 -9.32 -10.26
C GLU A 15 -6.07 -8.05 -10.15
N LEU A 16 -6.86 -7.90 -9.08
CA LEU A 16 -7.21 -6.54 -8.66
C LEU A 16 -5.89 -5.92 -8.22
N PRO A 17 -5.51 -4.75 -8.75
CA PRO A 17 -4.22 -4.16 -8.48
C PRO A 17 -4.13 -4.00 -6.96
N LEU A 18 -3.31 -4.85 -6.33
CA LEU A 18 -3.00 -4.77 -4.89
C LEU A 18 -2.51 -3.37 -4.52
N SER A 19 -2.11 -2.57 -5.52
CA SER A 19 -1.88 -1.13 -5.39
C SER A 19 -3.19 -0.36 -5.19
N GLN A 20 -4.09 -0.22 -6.16
CA GLN A 20 -5.11 0.83 -6.10
C GLN A 20 -6.09 0.72 -4.92
N VAL A 21 -6.58 -0.47 -4.60
CA VAL A 21 -7.51 -0.64 -3.46
C VAL A 21 -6.82 -0.41 -2.11
N LEU A 22 -5.55 -0.82 -2.00
CA LEU A 22 -4.75 -0.60 -0.81
C LEU A 22 -4.37 0.88 -0.65
N LEU A 23 -3.99 1.54 -1.75
CA LEU A 23 -3.69 2.98 -1.79
C LEU A 23 -4.92 3.79 -1.35
N GLN A 24 -6.11 3.48 -1.87
CA GLN A 24 -7.36 4.13 -1.48
C GLN A 24 -7.72 3.89 -0.01
N ARG A 25 -7.49 2.68 0.52
CA ARG A 25 -7.67 2.40 1.97
C ARG A 25 -6.72 3.23 2.82
N ILE A 26 -5.45 3.26 2.44
CA ILE A 26 -4.42 4.05 3.13
C ILE A 26 -4.80 5.53 3.08
N GLU A 27 -5.18 6.05 1.93
CA GLU A 27 -5.64 7.43 1.75
C GLU A 27 -6.80 7.76 2.69
N HIS A 28 -7.81 6.88 2.75
CA HIS A 28 -8.97 7.04 3.63
C HIS A 28 -8.60 7.01 5.12
N ASP A 29 -7.70 6.09 5.54
CA ASP A 29 -7.15 6.07 6.91
C ASP A 29 -6.51 7.42 7.27
N TYR A 30 -5.78 8.03 6.32
CA TYR A 30 -5.20 9.37 6.52
C TYR A 30 -6.22 10.52 6.43
N GLU A 31 -7.37 10.35 5.77
CA GLU A 31 -8.47 11.35 5.74
C GLU A 31 -9.24 11.38 7.05
N GLU A 32 -9.52 10.20 7.61
CA GLU A 32 -10.17 10.06 8.90
C GLU A 32 -9.29 10.62 10.04
N GLN A 33 -7.96 10.65 9.84
CA GLN A 33 -7.00 11.14 10.82
C GLN A 33 -6.03 12.17 10.23
N PRO A 34 -6.46 13.44 10.08
CA PRO A 34 -5.62 14.52 9.58
C PRO A 34 -4.49 14.80 10.58
N GLY A 35 -3.30 14.26 10.30
CA GLY A 35 -2.14 14.32 11.20
C GLY A 35 -1.52 12.97 11.55
N LEU A 36 -2.08 11.87 11.04
CA LEU A 36 -1.48 10.55 11.19
C LEU A 36 -0.07 10.56 10.55
N ARG A 37 0.93 10.12 11.31
CA ARG A 37 2.33 10.00 10.86
C ARG A 37 2.79 8.59 11.17
N LEU A 38 3.05 7.80 10.14
CA LEU A 38 3.44 6.41 10.29
C LEU A 38 4.87 6.19 9.84
N THR A 39 5.61 5.40 10.61
CA THR A 39 6.92 4.87 10.21
C THR A 39 6.74 3.60 9.37
N PRO A 40 7.70 3.21 8.52
CA PRO A 40 7.64 1.93 7.78
C PRO A 40 7.26 0.71 8.64
N PRO A 41 7.81 0.49 9.85
CA PRO A 41 7.37 -0.62 10.70
C PRO A 41 5.93 -0.47 11.22
N GLN A 42 5.41 0.74 11.42
CA GLN A 42 4.01 0.95 11.81
C GLN A 42 3.06 0.66 10.66
N VAL A 43 3.37 1.15 9.45
CA VAL A 43 2.67 0.86 8.19
C VAL A 43 2.54 -0.65 7.95
N ARG A 44 3.63 -1.40 8.15
CA ARG A 44 3.63 -2.87 8.03
C ARG A 44 2.71 -3.55 9.01
N ARG A 45 2.65 -3.07 10.26
CA ARG A 45 1.79 -3.65 11.30
C ARG A 45 0.32 -3.28 11.11
N LEU A 46 0.04 -2.05 10.69
CA LEU A 46 -1.32 -1.54 10.51
C LEU A 46 -2.00 -2.17 9.29
N TRP A 47 -1.27 -2.31 8.19
CA TRP A 47 -1.80 -2.85 6.93
C TRP A 47 -1.34 -4.28 6.63
N HIS A 48 -0.71 -4.96 7.60
CA HIS A 48 -0.23 -6.34 7.50
C HIS A 48 0.61 -6.61 6.22
N LEU A 49 1.54 -5.71 5.92
CA LEU A 49 2.36 -5.76 4.70
C LEU A 49 3.74 -6.38 4.97
N ASP A 50 4.19 -7.20 4.03
CA ASP A 50 5.57 -7.67 3.96
C ASP A 50 6.53 -6.50 3.72
N GLY A 51 7.78 -6.65 4.17
CA GLY A 51 8.84 -5.65 4.01
C GLY A 51 8.97 -5.08 2.58
N PRO A 52 9.16 -5.93 1.54
CA PRO A 52 9.26 -5.46 0.16
C PRO A 52 7.98 -4.76 -0.33
N THR A 53 6.80 -5.32 -0.04
CA THR A 53 5.50 -4.75 -0.43
C THR A 53 5.28 -3.38 0.21
N CYS A 54 5.62 -3.23 1.49
CA CYS A 54 5.53 -1.96 2.20
C CYS A 54 6.41 -0.88 1.57
N CYS A 55 7.66 -1.22 1.23
CA CYS A 55 8.57 -0.29 0.56
C CYS A 55 8.01 0.15 -0.79
N THR A 56 7.49 -0.78 -1.61
CA THR A 56 6.87 -0.45 -2.90
C THR A 56 5.68 0.49 -2.73
N VAL A 57 4.75 0.16 -1.82
CA VAL A 57 3.55 0.99 -1.57
C VAL A 57 3.92 2.39 -1.08
N LEU A 58 4.85 2.50 -0.13
CA LEU A 58 5.29 3.80 0.38
C LEU A 58 5.97 4.64 -0.70
N THR A 59 6.85 4.03 -1.50
CA THR A 59 7.50 4.72 -2.62
C THR A 59 6.47 5.18 -3.65
N THR A 60 5.52 4.33 -4.04
CA THR A 60 4.45 4.69 -4.98
C THR A 60 3.59 5.84 -4.46
N LEU A 61 3.23 5.84 -3.18
CA LEU A 61 2.44 6.92 -2.57
C LEU A 61 3.20 8.25 -2.50
N VAL A 62 4.51 8.20 -2.29
CA VAL A 62 5.36 9.40 -2.29
C VAL A 62 5.53 9.93 -3.71
N ASP A 63 5.76 9.05 -4.68
CA ASP A 63 5.87 9.40 -6.11
C ASP A 63 4.57 10.01 -6.66
N ALA A 64 3.43 9.44 -6.28
CA ALA A 64 2.10 9.97 -6.60
C ALA A 64 1.77 11.29 -5.88
N GLY A 65 2.62 11.74 -4.93
CA GLY A 65 2.40 12.96 -4.16
C GLY A 65 1.29 12.86 -3.10
N VAL A 66 0.81 11.65 -2.80
CA VAL A 66 -0.20 11.40 -1.76
C VAL A 66 0.42 11.45 -0.37
N LEU A 67 1.61 10.85 -0.21
CA LEU A 67 2.38 10.88 1.01
C LEU A 67 3.63 11.76 0.85
N GLN A 68 4.07 12.33 1.97
CA GLN A 68 5.34 13.01 2.09
C GLN A 68 6.16 12.34 3.18
N ARG A 69 7.44 12.08 2.88
CA ARG A 69 8.42 11.67 3.87
C ARG A 69 8.94 12.90 4.61
N THR A 70 8.83 12.87 5.93
CA THR A 70 9.39 13.88 6.84
C THR A 70 10.88 13.62 7.12
N GLN A 71 11.58 14.62 7.64
CA GLN A 71 13.00 14.51 8.00
C GLN A 71 13.25 13.44 9.09
N ASP A 72 12.27 13.21 9.98
CA ASP A 72 12.26 12.14 10.98
C ASP A 72 12.08 10.73 10.39
N GLY A 73 11.92 10.58 9.07
CA GLY A 73 11.68 9.29 8.41
C GLY A 73 10.25 8.76 8.60
N ARG A 74 9.32 9.60 9.08
CA ARG A 74 7.88 9.30 9.12
C ARG A 74 7.22 9.71 7.81
N PHE A 75 6.19 8.97 7.43
CA PHE A 75 5.34 9.26 6.29
C PHE A 75 4.03 9.87 6.78
N MET A 76 3.62 10.97 6.18
CA MET A 76 2.37 11.66 6.47
C MET A 76 1.67 12.03 5.17
N ARG A 77 0.34 12.19 5.19
CA ARG A 77 -0.40 12.66 4.03
C ARG A 77 0.09 14.04 3.62
N ARG A 78 0.43 14.19 2.33
CA ARG A 78 0.69 15.50 1.75
C ARG A 78 -0.65 16.23 1.71
N GLN A 79 -0.75 17.32 2.45
CA GLN A 79 -1.91 18.18 2.30
C GLN A 79 -1.78 18.90 0.95
N PRO A 80 -2.84 18.93 0.12
CA PRO A 80 -2.84 19.82 -1.04
C PRO A 80 -2.60 21.24 -0.51
N ALA A 81 -1.57 21.90 -1.04
CA ALA A 81 -1.40 23.33 -0.80
C ALA A 81 -2.61 24.01 -1.44
N ALA A 82 -3.42 24.69 -0.61
CA ALA A 82 -4.57 25.46 -1.03
C ALA A 82 -4.19 26.57 -2.03
#